data_AF-A0A496TQ50-F1
#
_entry.id   AF-A0A496TQ50-F1
#
_cell.length_a   1.000
_cell.length_b   1.000
_cell.length_c   1.000
_cell.angle_alpha   90.00
_cell.angle_beta   90.00
_cell.angle_gamma   90.00
#
_symmetry.space_group_name_H-M   'P 1'
#
loop_
_entity.id
_entity.type
_entity.pdbx_description
1 polymer ?
#
loop_
_entity_poly.entity_id
_entity_poly.type
_entity_poly.pdbx_seq_one_letter_code
_entity_poly.pdbx_strand_id
1 'polypeptide(L)'
;MWVLLKLMRKGIKRPKIKCNRLILQVALFFLAFGNHGYGFSQSKVDHYVSISFSRVRPLSMGGAFTAAEGGIETIHFNPAALRLFGFQPGIQFAVFINPVAPAALYHDYTRSNSGCLSSDQWWNVIRLLFKGVVISSSRFDLGVVWYEELLDRYQHLNSLLFFDTNRFFDYHMGTGFIHIKLADQVALGGTITQYSVLVGDKVDRSLGASYGIFLKPNPRMNVGVVFIDLPQKSPSSRIVLERFEDETVNVGISYKLFRSNLLTLDIRNISEENKTAVREVHIGLEQRLWRHLAVRGGFFKKKWSPDRFYSLGIGLVNLNLFRSFARQFDYPQFLCNYGMVVRWNKVDNKGKEYWHMVSLLLSL
;
A
#
# COMPACT_ATOMS: atom_id res chain seq x y z
N MET A 1 -49.11 12.72 -8.99
CA MET A 1 -48.60 13.27 -7.71
C MET A 1 -48.60 12.27 -6.54
N TRP A 2 -49.58 11.36 -6.46
CA TRP A 2 -49.66 10.34 -5.38
C TRP A 2 -48.70 9.13 -5.50
N VAL A 3 -48.10 8.89 -6.66
CA VAL A 3 -47.14 7.77 -6.87
C VAL A 3 -45.72 8.14 -6.41
N LEU A 4 -45.34 9.41 -6.46
CA LEU A 4 -44.03 9.90 -6.00
C LEU A 4 -43.88 9.90 -4.46
N LEU A 5 -44.98 10.12 -3.73
CA LEU A 5 -45.00 10.05 -2.26
C LEU A 5 -44.90 8.61 -1.71
N LYS A 6 -45.19 7.59 -2.54
CA LYS A 6 -45.07 6.17 -2.14
C LYS A 6 -43.63 5.64 -2.28
N LEU A 7 -42.80 6.25 -3.12
CA LEU A 7 -41.38 5.89 -3.28
C LEU A 7 -40.49 6.51 -2.19
N MET A 8 -40.91 7.61 -1.55
CA MET A 8 -40.17 8.22 -0.43
C MET A 8 -40.39 7.53 0.93
N ARG A 9 -41.32 6.56 1.03
CA ARG A 9 -41.60 5.79 2.26
C ARG A 9 -40.81 4.50 2.42
N LYS A 10 -39.99 4.08 1.44
CA LYS A 10 -38.99 3.04 1.68
C LYS A 10 -37.76 3.66 2.30
N GLY A 11 -37.83 3.88 3.61
CA GLY A 11 -36.69 4.27 4.43
C GLY A 11 -35.51 3.35 4.10
N ILE A 12 -34.47 3.94 3.52
CA ILE A 12 -33.15 3.31 3.39
C ILE A 12 -32.71 3.07 4.83
N LYS A 13 -32.91 1.84 5.32
CA LYS A 13 -32.35 1.39 6.59
C LYS A 13 -30.83 1.50 6.44
N ARG A 14 -30.26 2.60 6.93
CA ARG A 14 -28.81 2.71 7.14
C ARG A 14 -28.41 1.50 7.99
N PRO A 15 -27.41 0.71 7.60
CA PRO A 15 -26.94 -0.37 8.45
C PRO A 15 -26.39 0.28 9.73
N LYS A 16 -27.13 0.15 10.84
CA LYS A 16 -26.62 0.43 12.20
C LYS A 16 -25.59 -0.65 12.53
N ILE A 17 -24.44 -0.62 11.87
CA ILE A 17 -23.25 -1.30 12.38
C ILE A 17 -22.90 -0.50 13.64
N LYS A 18 -23.26 -1.04 14.80
CA LYS A 18 -22.97 -0.42 16.10
C LYS A 18 -21.46 -0.14 16.12
N CYS A 19 -21.07 1.13 16.21
CA CYS A 19 -19.67 1.60 16.26
C CYS A 19 -18.81 0.73 17.21
N ASN A 20 -19.41 0.23 18.29
CA ASN A 20 -18.81 -0.69 19.26
C ASN A 20 -18.27 -2.00 18.64
N ARG A 21 -18.88 -2.56 17.60
CA ARG A 21 -18.34 -3.76 16.92
C ARG A 21 -17.12 -3.45 16.05
N LEU A 22 -17.08 -2.26 15.45
CA LEU A 22 -15.93 -1.80 14.67
C LEU A 22 -14.72 -1.55 15.59
N ILE A 23 -14.95 -0.81 16.69
CA ILE A 23 -13.95 -0.55 17.72
C ILE A 23 -13.45 -1.88 18.31
N LEU A 24 -14.35 -2.81 18.63
CA LEU A 24 -13.98 -4.12 19.16
C LEU A 24 -13.15 -4.95 18.16
N GLN A 25 -13.48 -4.94 16.86
CA GLN A 25 -12.71 -5.66 15.84
C GLN A 25 -11.31 -5.07 15.65
N VAL A 26 -11.21 -3.74 15.61
CA VAL A 26 -9.92 -3.04 15.51
C VAL A 26 -9.10 -3.22 16.79
N ALA A 27 -9.72 -3.15 17.97
CA ALA A 27 -9.06 -3.38 19.25
C ALA A 27 -8.61 -4.84 19.41
N LEU A 28 -9.44 -5.82 19.06
CA LEU A 28 -9.06 -7.24 19.05
C LEU A 28 -7.93 -7.52 18.06
N PHE A 29 -7.93 -6.84 16.91
CA PHE A 29 -6.81 -6.90 15.97
C PHE A 29 -5.52 -6.38 16.62
N PHE A 30 -5.51 -5.19 17.20
CA PHE A 30 -4.32 -4.67 17.88
C PHE A 30 -3.93 -5.49 19.12
N LEU A 31 -4.87 -6.09 19.84
CA LEU A 31 -4.58 -6.99 20.98
C LEU A 31 -3.99 -8.33 20.54
N ALA A 32 -4.46 -8.90 19.42
CA ALA A 32 -3.95 -10.16 18.89
C ALA A 32 -2.56 -10.01 18.28
N PHE A 33 -2.28 -8.87 17.61
CA PHE A 33 -1.02 -8.65 16.92
C PHE A 33 -0.01 -7.78 17.69
N GLY A 34 -0.46 -6.97 18.65
CA GLY A 34 0.40 -6.13 19.49
C GLY A 34 1.06 -6.87 20.67
N ASN A 35 0.55 -8.04 21.06
CA ASN A 35 1.11 -8.85 22.16
C ASN A 35 2.17 -9.87 21.72
N HIS A 36 2.57 -9.93 20.45
CA HIS A 36 3.63 -10.82 19.98
C HIS A 36 5.07 -10.35 20.29
N GLY A 37 5.22 -9.29 21.11
CA GLY A 37 6.51 -8.83 21.61
C GLY A 37 7.19 -9.74 22.65
N TYR A 38 6.59 -10.88 23.03
CA TYR A 38 7.17 -11.80 24.02
C TYR A 38 7.45 -13.18 23.43
N GLY A 39 8.73 -13.38 23.09
CA GLY A 39 9.45 -14.65 23.24
C GLY A 39 9.17 -15.77 22.23
N PHE A 40 9.91 -15.79 21.11
CA PHE A 40 10.23 -17.05 20.40
C PHE A 40 11.62 -17.02 19.73
N SER A 41 12.59 -17.70 20.37
CA SER A 41 13.83 -18.27 19.80
C SER A 41 14.85 -17.33 19.13
N GLN A 42 16.12 -17.46 19.51
CA GLN A 42 17.30 -16.63 19.16
C GLN A 42 17.75 -16.63 17.69
N SER A 43 16.88 -16.94 16.72
CA SER A 43 17.21 -16.92 15.28
C SER A 43 16.08 -16.32 14.43
N LYS A 44 15.29 -15.39 14.96
CA LYS A 44 14.23 -14.71 14.23
C LYS A 44 14.51 -13.21 14.21
N VAL A 45 14.37 -12.61 13.04
CA VAL A 45 14.45 -11.16 12.87
C VAL A 45 13.06 -10.67 12.45
N ASP A 46 12.44 -9.86 13.30
CA ASP A 46 11.10 -9.30 13.07
C ASP A 46 11.23 -7.81 12.74
N HIS A 47 10.62 -7.38 11.64
CA HIS A 47 10.53 -5.98 11.21
C HIS A 47 9.08 -5.52 11.23
N TYR A 48 8.80 -4.37 11.86
CA TYR A 48 7.44 -3.83 12.01
C TYR A 48 7.26 -2.51 11.24
N VAL A 49 6.61 -2.60 10.08
CA VAL A 49 6.29 -1.49 9.16
C VAL A 49 4.87 -0.99 9.42
N SER A 50 4.72 -0.09 10.38
CA SER A 50 3.39 0.28 10.89
C SER A 50 3.08 1.77 10.85
N ILE A 51 4.07 2.62 10.53
CA ILE A 51 3.92 4.07 10.70
C ILE A 51 3.08 4.64 9.58
N SER A 52 3.55 4.52 8.33
CA SER A 52 2.89 5.16 7.20
C SER A 52 3.15 4.40 5.90
N PHE A 53 2.38 3.34 5.69
CA PHE A 53 2.62 2.39 4.61
C PHE A 53 1.31 1.97 3.93
N SER A 54 1.07 2.40 2.68
CA SER A 54 -0.16 2.02 1.94
C SER A 54 -0.03 0.68 1.21
N ARG A 55 1.21 0.20 1.02
CA ARG A 55 1.54 -0.92 0.13
C ARG A 55 1.40 -2.30 0.76
N VAL A 56 0.70 -2.39 1.89
CA VAL A 56 0.43 -3.65 2.59
C VAL A 56 -0.31 -4.65 1.70
N ARG A 57 -1.35 -4.20 0.98
CA ARG A 57 -2.15 -5.06 0.11
C ARG A 57 -1.30 -5.67 -1.02
N PRO A 58 -0.55 -4.89 -1.83
CA PRO A 58 0.38 -5.42 -2.82
C PRO A 58 1.38 -6.42 -2.24
N LEU A 59 2.04 -6.09 -1.15
CA LEU A 59 3.07 -6.96 -0.56
C LEU A 59 2.48 -8.24 0.06
N SER A 60 1.24 -8.20 0.53
CA SER A 60 0.50 -9.40 0.97
C SER A 60 0.17 -10.36 -0.19
N MET A 61 0.21 -9.86 -1.43
CA MET A 61 0.00 -10.61 -2.67
C MET A 61 1.33 -10.89 -3.39
N GLY A 62 2.41 -11.04 -2.63
CA GLY A 62 3.75 -11.33 -3.16
C GLY A 62 4.34 -10.18 -3.97
N GLY A 63 3.78 -8.98 -3.88
CA GLY A 63 4.13 -7.85 -4.72
C GLY A 63 3.55 -7.91 -6.14
N ALA A 64 2.87 -8.99 -6.54
CA ALA A 64 2.30 -9.14 -7.89
C ALA A 64 1.10 -8.20 -8.07
N PHE A 65 1.35 -6.98 -8.54
CA PHE A 65 0.41 -5.87 -8.51
C PHE A 65 0.52 -4.93 -9.71
N THR A 66 1.38 -5.20 -10.69
CA THR A 66 1.52 -4.40 -11.92
C THR A 66 0.21 -4.36 -12.72
N ALA A 67 -0.62 -5.41 -12.64
CA ALA A 67 -1.91 -5.49 -13.32
C ALA A 67 -3.13 -5.54 -12.37
N ALA A 68 -2.94 -5.27 -11.08
CA ALA A 68 -4.04 -5.30 -10.11
C ALA A 68 -4.68 -3.92 -9.96
N GLU A 69 -6.01 -3.84 -10.08
CA GLU A 69 -6.75 -2.60 -9.78
C GLU A 69 -6.75 -2.35 -8.25
N GLY A 70 -6.74 -1.08 -7.87
CA GLY A 70 -6.73 -0.68 -6.46
C GLY A 70 -6.83 0.83 -6.22
N GLY A 71 -6.63 1.22 -4.97
CA GLY A 71 -6.56 2.62 -4.56
C GLY A 71 -5.16 3.20 -4.70
N ILE A 72 -4.80 4.11 -3.80
CA ILE A 72 -3.50 4.80 -3.82
C ILE A 72 -2.30 3.84 -3.76
N GLU A 73 -2.49 2.62 -3.27
CA GLU A 73 -1.44 1.61 -3.23
C GLU A 73 -0.93 1.20 -4.62
N THR A 74 -1.74 1.34 -5.68
CA THR A 74 -1.33 1.00 -7.06
C THR A 74 -0.32 1.98 -7.61
N ILE A 75 -0.29 3.22 -7.12
CA ILE A 75 0.57 4.31 -7.61
C ILE A 75 2.05 3.89 -7.54
N HIS A 76 2.41 3.05 -6.57
CA HIS A 76 3.77 2.55 -6.36
C HIS A 76 4.12 1.30 -7.17
N PHE A 77 3.17 0.72 -7.92
CA PHE A 77 3.39 -0.49 -8.70
C PHE A 77 3.06 -0.26 -10.18
N ASN A 78 1.86 0.23 -10.48
CA ASN A 78 1.48 0.71 -11.79
C ASN A 78 0.46 1.86 -11.62
N PRO A 79 0.86 3.12 -11.85
CA PRO A 79 -0.06 4.27 -11.74
C PRO A 79 -1.24 4.17 -12.71
N ALA A 80 -1.10 3.43 -13.82
CA ALA A 80 -2.18 3.22 -14.78
C ALA A 80 -3.30 2.28 -14.27
N ALA A 81 -3.06 1.54 -13.19
CA ALA A 81 -4.02 0.61 -12.60
C ALA A 81 -4.90 1.25 -11.50
N LEU A 82 -4.77 2.56 -11.28
CA LEU A 82 -5.54 3.29 -10.27
C LEU A 82 -7.05 3.22 -10.57
N ARG A 83 -7.82 2.87 -9.55
CA ARG A 83 -9.28 2.84 -9.61
C ARG A 83 -9.90 3.31 -8.30
N LEU A 84 -10.05 4.62 -8.17
CA LEU A 84 -10.72 5.24 -7.03
C LEU A 84 -12.20 5.44 -7.30
N PHE A 85 -12.53 6.30 -8.26
CA PHE A 85 -13.90 6.63 -8.61
C PHE A 85 -14.29 6.03 -9.97
N GLY A 86 -15.56 5.68 -10.13
CA GLY A 86 -16.11 5.26 -11.42
C GLY A 86 -16.23 6.44 -12.40
N PHE A 87 -16.65 6.16 -13.63
CA PHE A 87 -16.96 7.19 -14.63
C PHE A 87 -18.24 7.94 -14.22
N GLN A 88 -18.10 8.91 -13.33
CA GLN A 88 -19.16 9.86 -12.99
C GLN A 88 -18.82 11.25 -13.55
N PRO A 89 -19.81 11.99 -14.08
CA PRO A 89 -19.58 13.36 -14.52
C PRO A 89 -19.28 14.28 -13.33
N GLY A 90 -18.31 15.18 -13.51
CA GLY A 90 -17.90 16.16 -12.50
C GLY A 90 -16.50 15.92 -11.94
N ILE A 91 -16.06 16.84 -11.08
CA ILE A 91 -14.78 16.74 -10.36
C ILE A 91 -15.06 16.17 -8.96
N GLN A 92 -14.32 15.15 -8.57
CA GLN A 92 -14.39 14.50 -7.27
C GLN A 92 -13.07 14.65 -6.53
N PHE A 93 -13.14 14.71 -5.20
CA PHE A 93 -11.98 14.84 -4.34
C PHE A 93 -11.97 13.68 -3.35
N ALA A 94 -10.79 13.11 -3.13
CA ALA A 94 -10.54 12.15 -2.07
C ALA A 94 -9.38 12.63 -1.21
N VAL A 95 -9.56 12.58 0.11
CA VAL A 95 -8.48 12.83 1.07
C VAL A 95 -8.21 11.56 1.84
N PHE A 96 -6.94 11.17 1.92
CA PHE A 96 -6.47 10.00 2.64
C PHE A 96 -5.77 10.44 3.92
N ILE A 97 -6.15 9.83 5.03
CA ILE A 97 -5.67 10.17 6.37
C ILE A 97 -5.09 8.92 7.04
N ASN A 98 -3.90 9.08 7.62
CA ASN A 98 -3.23 8.07 8.42
C ASN A 98 -3.17 8.55 9.88
N PRO A 99 -4.01 8.02 10.78
CA PRO A 99 -4.00 8.43 12.18
C PRO A 99 -2.89 7.76 13.01
N VAL A 100 -2.21 6.73 12.49
CA VAL A 100 -1.20 5.98 13.25
C VAL A 100 0.10 6.77 13.37
N ALA A 101 0.61 7.28 12.26
CA ALA A 101 1.85 8.06 12.22
C ALA A 101 1.86 9.26 13.19
N PRO A 102 0.85 10.16 13.21
CA PRO A 102 0.84 11.26 14.16
C PRO A 102 0.73 10.81 15.62
N ALA A 103 -0.05 9.76 15.90
CA ALA A 103 -0.20 9.24 17.27
C ALA A 103 1.11 8.63 17.79
N ALA A 104 1.80 7.84 16.96
CA ALA A 104 3.10 7.25 17.30
C ALA A 104 4.15 8.35 17.54
N LEU A 105 4.24 9.34 16.66
CA LEU A 105 5.21 10.42 16.78
C LEU A 105 4.94 11.32 18.01
N TYR A 106 3.66 11.63 18.28
CA TYR A 106 3.28 12.37 19.49
C TYR A 106 3.65 11.61 20.76
N HIS A 107 3.44 10.29 20.79
CA HIS A 107 3.83 9.45 21.91
C HIS A 107 5.35 9.47 22.14
N ASP A 108 6.14 9.29 21.09
CA ASP A 108 7.61 9.30 21.19
C ASP A 108 8.14 10.64 21.69
N TYR A 109 7.62 11.76 21.17
CA TYR A 109 8.03 13.09 21.62
C TYR A 109 7.65 13.39 23.07
N THR A 110 6.46 12.97 23.53
CA THR A 110 6.04 13.20 24.92
C THR A 110 6.77 12.29 25.91
N ARG A 111 7.31 11.15 25.44
CA ARG A 111 8.18 10.30 26.24
C ARG A 111 9.61 10.84 26.35
N SER A 112 10.14 11.42 25.26
CA SER A 112 11.51 11.95 25.24
C SER A 112 11.64 13.32 25.91
N ASN A 113 10.58 14.14 25.88
CA ASN A 113 10.58 15.48 26.46
C ASN A 113 9.83 15.49 27.79
N SER A 114 10.45 16.04 28.83
CA SER A 114 9.82 16.26 30.14
C SER A 114 8.91 17.50 30.19
N GLY A 115 8.50 18.06 29.04
CA GLY A 115 7.74 19.31 28.92
C GLY A 115 6.87 19.38 27.65
N CYS A 116 6.30 20.55 27.36
CA CYS A 116 5.44 20.75 26.18
C CYS A 116 6.22 20.54 24.86
N LEU A 117 5.53 20.02 23.85
CA LEU A 117 6.07 19.89 22.49
C LEU A 117 6.39 21.26 21.89
N SER A 118 7.51 21.36 21.16
CA SER A 118 7.85 22.55 20.38
C SER A 118 6.92 22.73 19.18
N SER A 119 6.91 23.93 18.58
CA SER A 119 6.12 24.22 17.36
C SER A 119 6.50 23.29 16.20
N ASP A 120 7.79 23.03 16.01
CA ASP A 120 8.29 22.12 14.97
C ASP A 120 7.83 20.68 15.18
N GLN A 121 7.82 20.22 16.44
CA GLN A 121 7.32 18.89 16.78
C GLN A 121 5.83 18.75 16.48
N TRP A 122 5.02 19.77 16.80
CA TRP A 122 3.61 19.79 16.44
C TRP A 122 3.38 19.78 14.93
N TRP A 123 4.19 20.55 14.19
CA TRP A 123 4.11 20.55 12.73
C TRP A 123 4.44 19.18 12.14
N ASN A 124 5.46 18.50 12.68
CA ASN A 124 5.79 17.13 12.29
C ASN A 124 4.66 16.14 12.56
N VAL A 125 3.95 16.27 13.68
CA VAL A 125 2.77 15.44 13.98
C VAL A 125 1.65 15.72 12.97
N ILE A 126 1.28 16.99 12.77
CA ILE A 126 0.16 17.36 11.90
C ILE A 126 0.38 16.93 10.45
N ARG A 127 1.59 17.13 9.91
CA ARG A 127 1.87 16.78 8.51
C ARG A 127 1.80 15.28 8.22
N LEU A 128 2.02 14.42 9.21
CA LEU A 128 1.90 12.96 9.06
C LEU A 128 0.47 12.45 9.09
N LEU A 129 -0.48 13.27 9.53
CA LEU A 129 -1.90 12.92 9.50
C LEU A 129 -2.40 12.76 8.06
N PHE A 130 -1.94 13.62 7.16
CA PHE A 130 -2.35 13.61 5.75
C PHE A 130 -1.50 12.63 4.95
N LYS A 131 -2.17 11.61 4.40
CA LYS A 131 -1.50 10.58 3.60
C LYS A 131 -1.52 10.90 2.11
N GLY A 132 -2.58 11.50 1.60
CA GLY A 132 -2.67 11.84 0.20
C GLY A 132 -3.93 12.60 -0.17
N VAL A 133 -3.89 13.29 -1.30
CA VAL A 133 -5.04 13.96 -1.91
C VAL A 133 -5.13 13.56 -3.36
N VAL A 134 -6.35 13.27 -3.82
CA VAL A 134 -6.61 12.91 -5.22
C VAL A 134 -7.79 13.72 -5.74
N ILE A 135 -7.58 14.33 -6.90
CA ILE A 135 -8.59 14.98 -7.71
C ILE A 135 -8.91 14.05 -8.88
N SER A 136 -10.19 13.73 -9.04
CA SER A 136 -10.68 12.79 -10.04
C SER A 136 -11.68 13.45 -10.96
N SER A 137 -11.61 13.08 -12.23
CA SER A 137 -12.53 13.46 -13.30
C SER A 137 -12.85 12.23 -14.15
N SER A 138 -13.77 12.39 -15.09
CA SER A 138 -14.11 11.35 -16.07
C SER A 138 -12.93 10.95 -16.97
N ARG A 139 -11.93 11.82 -17.14
CA ARG A 139 -10.79 11.58 -18.04
C ARG A 139 -9.46 11.37 -17.34
N PHE A 140 -9.32 11.80 -16.08
CA PHE A 140 -8.04 11.70 -15.38
C PHE A 140 -8.21 11.62 -13.88
N ASP A 141 -7.17 11.16 -13.20
CA ASP A 141 -6.95 11.31 -11.76
C ASP A 141 -5.56 11.93 -11.56
N LEU A 142 -5.46 12.92 -10.68
CA LEU A 142 -4.23 13.62 -10.34
C LEU A 142 -4.12 13.67 -8.82
N GLY A 143 -2.94 13.43 -8.26
CA GLY A 143 -2.79 13.52 -6.82
C GLY A 143 -1.36 13.42 -6.32
N VAL A 144 -1.27 13.48 -5.00
CA VAL A 144 -0.02 13.32 -4.27
C VAL A 144 -0.23 12.38 -3.08
N VAL A 145 0.73 11.51 -2.84
CA VAL A 145 0.82 10.64 -1.66
C VAL A 145 2.09 11.03 -0.90
N TRP A 146 1.97 11.30 0.39
CA TRP A 146 3.08 11.77 1.22
C TRP A 146 3.55 10.70 2.22
N TYR A 147 4.81 10.87 2.65
CA TYR A 147 5.41 10.16 3.78
C TYR A 147 5.17 8.64 3.74
N GLU A 148 5.38 8.01 2.60
CA GLU A 148 5.44 6.56 2.47
C GLU A 148 6.76 6.05 3.03
N GLU A 149 6.70 5.15 3.99
CA GLU A 149 7.85 4.57 4.65
C GLU A 149 8.71 3.74 3.68
N LEU A 150 10.03 3.96 3.66
CA LEU A 150 10.95 3.13 2.89
C LEU A 150 11.37 1.92 3.71
N LEU A 151 11.27 0.72 3.12
CA LEU A 151 11.62 -0.53 3.80
C LEU A 151 13.11 -0.63 4.13
N ASP A 152 13.95 0.11 3.41
CA ASP A 152 15.39 0.22 3.64
C ASP A 152 15.72 0.74 5.05
N ARG A 153 14.83 1.57 5.63
CA ARG A 153 14.91 2.06 7.02
C ARG A 153 15.23 0.93 8.01
N TYR A 154 14.60 -0.23 7.83
CA TYR A 154 14.66 -1.35 8.77
C TYR A 154 15.95 -2.16 8.69
N GLN A 155 16.78 -1.95 7.66
CA GLN A 155 18.14 -2.47 7.63
C GLN A 155 19.06 -1.69 8.58
N HIS A 156 18.65 -0.49 8.99
CA HIS A 156 19.41 0.41 9.85
C HIS A 156 18.79 0.60 11.24
N LEU A 157 17.74 -0.15 11.57
CA LEU A 157 17.08 -0.12 12.86
C LEU A 157 17.30 -1.43 13.62
N ASN A 158 17.72 -1.31 14.88
CA ASN A 158 17.73 -2.41 15.85
C ASN A 158 16.61 -2.19 16.86
N SER A 159 15.36 -2.26 16.41
CA SER A 159 14.20 -2.01 17.25
C SER A 159 13.18 -3.13 17.15
N LEU A 160 12.65 -3.51 18.30
CA LEU A 160 11.57 -4.48 18.45
C LEU A 160 10.21 -3.79 18.67
N LEU A 161 10.18 -2.45 18.61
CA LEU A 161 8.95 -1.69 18.82
C LEU A 161 8.03 -1.84 17.62
N PHE A 162 6.75 -2.09 17.89
CA PHE A 162 5.74 -2.21 16.84
C PHE A 162 5.54 -0.88 16.11
N PHE A 163 5.42 0.23 16.86
CA PHE A 163 5.38 1.59 16.33
C PHE A 163 6.70 2.29 16.61
N ASP A 164 7.65 2.19 15.69
CA ASP A 164 8.93 2.89 15.79
C ASP A 164 8.96 4.11 14.86
N THR A 165 9.23 5.31 15.38
CA THR A 165 9.38 6.54 14.57
C THR A 165 10.83 6.98 14.32
N ASN A 166 11.83 6.31 14.88
CA ASN A 166 13.25 6.61 14.73
C ASN A 166 13.68 6.62 13.26
N ARG A 167 14.29 7.72 12.81
CA ARG A 167 14.72 7.90 11.41
C ARG A 167 13.60 7.85 10.37
N PHE A 168 12.32 7.96 10.78
CA PHE A 168 11.20 7.97 9.83
C PHE A 168 11.34 9.10 8.80
N PHE A 169 11.67 10.32 9.25
CA PHE A 169 11.87 11.47 8.36
C PHE A 169 13.12 11.37 7.49
N ASP A 170 14.04 10.46 7.81
CA ASP A 170 15.24 10.22 7.01
C ASP A 170 15.01 9.16 5.92
N TYR A 171 13.99 8.30 6.08
CA TYR A 171 13.66 7.19 5.18
C TYR A 171 12.18 7.18 4.79
N HIS A 172 11.82 8.06 3.88
CA HIS A 172 10.46 8.13 3.35
C HIS A 172 10.46 8.58 1.90
N MET A 173 9.32 8.39 1.23
CA MET A 173 9.09 8.96 -0.09
C MET A 173 7.76 9.71 -0.16
N GLY A 174 7.70 10.64 -1.10
CA GLY A 174 6.47 11.30 -1.54
C GLY A 174 6.31 11.16 -3.04
N THR A 175 5.10 10.85 -3.50
CA THR A 175 4.83 10.55 -4.91
C THR A 175 3.73 11.47 -5.43
N GLY A 176 4.05 12.26 -6.45
CA GLY A 176 3.06 12.90 -7.32
C GLY A 176 2.70 11.96 -8.47
N PHE A 177 1.44 11.92 -8.88
CA PHE A 177 0.99 11.01 -9.93
C PHE A 177 -0.09 11.62 -10.81
N ILE A 178 -0.16 11.10 -12.04
CA ILE A 178 -1.24 11.31 -12.99
C ILE A 178 -1.69 9.95 -13.55
N HIS A 179 -3.00 9.80 -13.73
CA HIS A 179 -3.63 8.67 -14.38
C HIS A 179 -4.62 9.20 -15.42
N ILE A 180 -4.53 8.73 -16.66
CA ILE A 180 -5.31 9.20 -17.80
C ILE A 180 -6.15 8.03 -18.33
N LYS A 181 -7.47 8.23 -18.36
CA LYS A 181 -8.47 7.27 -18.84
C LYS A 181 -8.68 7.52 -20.33
N LEU A 182 -7.98 6.76 -21.19
CA LEU A 182 -8.09 6.91 -22.65
C LEU A 182 -9.38 6.27 -23.18
N ALA A 183 -9.73 5.11 -22.63
CA ALA A 183 -10.96 4.36 -22.91
C ALA A 183 -11.34 3.52 -21.69
N ASP A 184 -12.53 2.92 -21.69
CA ASP A 184 -12.95 1.99 -20.63
C ASP A 184 -11.96 0.82 -20.44
N GLN A 185 -11.31 0.40 -21.52
CA GLN A 185 -10.32 -0.68 -21.51
C GLN A 185 -8.86 -0.21 -21.43
N VAL A 186 -8.55 1.09 -21.55
CA VAL A 186 -7.17 1.56 -21.70
C VAL A 186 -6.91 2.77 -20.82
N ALA A 187 -5.86 2.68 -20.01
CA ALA A 187 -5.36 3.80 -19.23
C ALA A 187 -3.84 3.90 -19.29
N LEU A 188 -3.36 5.13 -19.11
CA LEU A 188 -1.96 5.46 -18.91
C LEU A 188 -1.78 6.05 -17.52
N GLY A 189 -0.59 5.92 -16.96
CA GLY A 189 -0.25 6.57 -15.71
C GLY A 189 1.21 6.91 -15.63
N GLY A 190 1.53 7.93 -14.84
CA GLY A 190 2.89 8.38 -14.59
C GLY A 190 3.04 8.86 -13.15
N THR A 191 4.24 8.72 -12.60
CA THR A 191 4.61 9.22 -11.28
C THR A 191 5.97 9.90 -11.30
N ILE A 192 6.12 10.86 -10.39
CA ILE A 192 7.41 11.39 -9.95
C ILE A 192 7.46 11.17 -8.43
N THR A 193 8.50 10.51 -7.97
CA THR A 193 8.67 10.15 -6.56
C THR A 193 9.96 10.76 -6.03
N GLN A 194 9.84 11.54 -4.95
CA GLN A 194 11.00 12.01 -4.18
C GLN A 194 11.30 11.00 -3.08
N TYR A 195 12.51 10.48 -3.08
CA TYR A 195 13.06 9.61 -2.05
C TYR A 195 13.92 10.43 -1.12
N SER A 196 13.73 10.27 0.19
CA SER A 196 14.63 10.77 1.22
C SER A 196 15.29 9.56 1.88
N VAL A 197 16.62 9.51 1.86
CA VAL A 197 17.45 8.42 2.41
C VAL A 197 18.64 9.03 3.13
N LEU A 198 19.03 8.46 4.28
CA LEU A 198 20.22 8.90 5.00
C LEU A 198 21.48 8.27 4.38
N VAL A 199 22.40 9.10 3.87
CA VAL A 199 23.71 8.67 3.35
C VAL A 199 24.80 9.30 4.21
N GLY A 200 25.45 8.48 5.05
CA GLY A 200 26.31 8.99 6.13
C GLY A 200 25.47 9.72 7.18
N ASP A 201 25.78 10.99 7.43
CA ASP A 201 25.05 11.85 8.39
C ASP A 201 24.15 12.89 7.70
N LYS A 202 23.91 12.75 6.39
CA LYS A 202 23.09 13.70 5.62
C LYS A 202 21.93 12.99 4.93
N VAL A 203 20.75 13.61 4.99
CA VAL A 203 19.58 13.16 4.23
C VAL A 203 19.77 13.59 2.77
N ASP A 204 20.03 12.62 1.90
CA ASP A 204 20.01 12.82 0.46
C ASP A 204 18.56 12.77 -0.04
N ARG A 205 18.25 13.65 -0.99
CA ARG A 205 16.94 13.69 -1.65
C ARG A 205 17.16 13.51 -3.13
N SER A 206 16.47 12.53 -3.68
CA SER A 206 16.61 12.15 -5.07
C SER A 206 15.25 11.84 -5.69
N LEU A 207 15.15 11.99 -7.01
CA LEU A 207 13.91 11.77 -7.74
C LEU A 207 14.01 10.47 -8.54
N GLY A 208 12.92 9.71 -8.54
CA GLY A 208 12.67 8.64 -9.50
C GLY A 208 11.34 8.85 -10.19
N ALA A 209 11.10 8.12 -11.27
CA ALA A 209 9.89 8.20 -12.06
C ALA A 209 9.38 6.80 -12.40
N SER A 210 8.08 6.71 -12.69
CA SER A 210 7.55 5.51 -13.32
C SER A 210 6.43 5.88 -14.27
N TYR A 211 6.25 5.11 -15.32
CA TYR A 211 5.11 5.26 -16.21
C TYR A 211 4.64 3.89 -16.67
N GLY A 212 3.33 3.77 -16.85
CA GLY A 212 2.71 2.49 -17.13
C GLY A 212 1.50 2.59 -18.02
N ILE A 213 1.14 1.44 -18.56
CA ILE A 213 -0.03 1.17 -19.37
C ILE A 213 -0.87 0.14 -18.65
N PHE A 214 -2.18 0.31 -18.70
CA PHE A 214 -3.14 -0.63 -18.16
C PHE A 214 -4.22 -0.94 -19.17
N LEU A 215 -4.43 -2.23 -19.41
CA LEU A 215 -5.34 -2.75 -20.40
C LEU A 215 -6.36 -3.69 -19.75
N LYS A 216 -7.61 -3.62 -20.19
CA LYS A 216 -8.69 -4.53 -19.79
C LYS A 216 -9.25 -5.26 -21.01
N PRO A 217 -8.55 -6.29 -21.54
CA PRO A 217 -8.98 -6.98 -22.75
C PRO A 217 -10.37 -7.61 -22.60
N ASN A 218 -10.74 -8.02 -21.38
CA ASN A 218 -12.07 -8.49 -21.05
C ASN A 218 -12.43 -8.17 -19.58
N PRO A 219 -13.70 -8.29 -19.15
CA PRO A 219 -14.13 -7.91 -17.80
C PRO A 219 -13.48 -8.70 -16.65
N ARG A 220 -12.84 -9.83 -16.93
CA ARG A 220 -12.20 -10.69 -15.93
C ARG A 220 -10.68 -10.60 -15.96
N MET A 221 -10.07 -9.99 -16.97
CA MET A 221 -8.63 -10.00 -17.17
C MET A 221 -8.10 -8.59 -17.37
N ASN A 222 -7.03 -8.28 -16.65
CA ASN A 222 -6.27 -7.05 -16.86
C ASN A 222 -4.82 -7.39 -17.20
N VAL A 223 -4.19 -6.52 -17.97
CA VAL A 223 -2.77 -6.57 -18.29
C VAL A 223 -2.17 -5.22 -17.94
N GLY A 224 -1.01 -5.24 -17.29
CA GLY A 224 -0.29 -4.04 -16.89
C GLY A 224 1.15 -4.11 -17.37
N VAL A 225 1.67 -2.98 -17.84
CA VAL A 225 3.09 -2.81 -18.15
C VAL A 225 3.54 -1.54 -17.48
N VAL A 226 4.70 -1.56 -16.84
CA VAL A 226 5.25 -0.39 -16.16
C VAL A 226 6.76 -0.35 -16.32
N PHE A 227 7.29 0.82 -16.63
CA PHE A 227 8.70 1.14 -16.55
C PHE A 227 8.97 1.89 -15.25
N ILE A 228 10.05 1.51 -14.55
CA ILE A 228 10.45 2.11 -13.28
C ILE A 228 11.89 2.60 -13.41
N ASP A 229 12.08 3.87 -13.09
CA ASP A 229 13.36 4.57 -13.00
C ASP A 229 13.54 5.02 -11.55
N LEU A 230 14.53 4.45 -10.88
CA LEU A 230 14.88 4.73 -9.50
C LEU A 230 16.04 5.73 -9.47
N PRO A 231 16.15 6.55 -8.40
CA PRO A 231 17.26 7.48 -8.31
C PRO A 231 18.60 6.74 -8.31
N GLN A 232 19.54 7.16 -9.15
CA GLN A 232 20.90 6.58 -9.24
C GLN A 232 21.66 6.54 -7.91
N LYS A 233 21.35 7.47 -6.99
CA LYS A 233 21.94 7.52 -5.64
C LYS A 233 21.33 6.52 -4.65
N SER A 234 20.17 5.95 -4.97
CA SER A 234 19.47 4.98 -4.12
C SER A 234 18.72 3.94 -4.97
N PRO A 235 19.41 3.22 -5.88
CA PRO A 235 18.79 2.27 -6.81
C PRO A 235 18.20 1.05 -6.07
N SER A 236 18.65 0.80 -4.83
CA SER A 236 18.16 -0.28 -3.98
C SER A 236 16.97 0.10 -3.10
N SER A 237 16.47 1.34 -3.15
CA SER A 237 15.41 1.84 -2.26
C SER A 237 14.12 1.01 -2.27
N ARG A 238 13.90 0.22 -3.34
CA ARG A 238 12.73 -0.65 -3.53
C ARG A 238 13.08 -2.15 -3.68
N ILE A 239 14.29 -2.57 -3.31
CA ILE A 239 14.76 -3.94 -3.54
C ILE A 239 14.40 -4.94 -2.44
N VAL A 240 14.01 -4.45 -1.25
CA VAL A 240 13.86 -5.27 -0.03
C VAL A 240 12.75 -6.32 -0.17
N LEU A 241 11.50 -5.86 -0.26
CA LEU A 241 10.33 -6.73 -0.49
C LEU A 241 9.67 -6.48 -1.84
N GLU A 242 9.84 -5.27 -2.39
CA GLU A 242 9.17 -4.88 -3.63
C GLU A 242 9.92 -5.31 -4.88
N ARG A 243 11.20 -5.70 -4.78
CA ARG A 243 12.00 -6.31 -5.85
C ARG A 243 12.00 -5.56 -7.19
N PHE A 244 11.88 -4.24 -7.14
CA PHE A 244 12.07 -3.41 -8.32
C PHE A 244 13.53 -3.03 -8.43
N GLU A 245 14.12 -3.37 -9.57
CA GLU A 245 15.44 -2.89 -9.98
C GLU A 245 15.26 -1.59 -10.76
N ASP A 246 16.34 -0.81 -10.81
CA ASP A 246 16.42 0.45 -11.54
C ASP A 246 16.39 0.25 -13.06
N GLU A 247 15.80 1.20 -13.79
CA GLU A 247 15.65 1.22 -15.25
C GLU A 247 15.05 -0.08 -15.82
N THR A 248 13.94 -0.54 -15.23
CA THR A 248 13.33 -1.83 -15.58
C THR A 248 11.89 -1.77 -16.06
N VAL A 249 11.58 -2.66 -17.01
CA VAL A 249 10.20 -2.97 -17.43
C VAL A 249 9.66 -4.17 -16.64
N ASN A 250 8.45 -4.00 -16.14
CA ASN A 250 7.70 -5.01 -15.41
C ASN A 250 6.35 -5.22 -16.08
N VAL A 251 5.93 -6.49 -16.22
CA VAL A 251 4.67 -6.86 -16.87
C VAL A 251 3.86 -7.73 -15.93
N GLY A 252 2.57 -7.45 -15.83
CA GLY A 252 1.64 -8.20 -15.00
C GLY A 252 0.39 -8.61 -15.73
N ILE A 253 -0.24 -9.67 -15.23
CA ILE A 253 -1.59 -10.10 -15.60
C ILE A 253 -2.38 -10.29 -14.31
N SER A 254 -3.63 -9.84 -14.29
CA SER A 254 -4.56 -10.21 -13.23
C SER A 254 -5.84 -10.82 -13.79
N TYR A 255 -6.38 -11.81 -13.09
CA TYR A 255 -7.54 -12.58 -13.51
C TYR A 255 -8.55 -12.78 -12.37
N LYS A 256 -9.82 -12.49 -12.65
CA LYS A 256 -10.94 -12.64 -11.73
C LYS A 256 -11.68 -13.95 -12.04
N LEU A 257 -11.35 -15.02 -11.31
CA LEU A 257 -12.07 -16.30 -11.43
C LEU A 257 -13.56 -16.14 -11.09
N PHE A 258 -13.83 -15.40 -10.02
CA PHE A 258 -15.17 -15.04 -9.55
C PHE A 258 -15.19 -13.57 -9.15
N ARG A 259 -16.38 -12.99 -8.92
CA ARG A 259 -16.49 -11.58 -8.49
C ARG A 259 -15.70 -11.28 -7.21
N SER A 260 -15.48 -12.25 -6.34
CA SER A 260 -14.80 -12.10 -5.06
C SER A 260 -13.30 -12.46 -5.09
N ASN A 261 -12.76 -12.92 -6.22
CA ASN A 261 -11.39 -13.41 -6.32
C ASN A 261 -10.54 -12.62 -7.31
N LEU A 262 -9.25 -12.54 -7.02
CA LEU A 262 -8.24 -11.96 -7.90
C LEU A 262 -6.97 -12.81 -7.81
N LEU A 263 -6.55 -13.36 -8.95
CA LEU A 263 -5.24 -13.96 -9.14
C LEU A 263 -4.35 -12.94 -9.86
N THR A 264 -3.10 -12.80 -9.45
CA THR A 264 -2.12 -11.92 -10.08
C THR A 264 -0.82 -12.67 -10.36
N LEU A 265 -0.20 -12.33 -11.47
CA LEU A 265 1.09 -12.84 -11.90
C LEU A 265 1.88 -11.67 -12.49
N ASP A 266 3.04 -11.36 -11.91
CA ASP A 266 3.95 -10.37 -12.45
C ASP A 266 5.30 -11.02 -12.81
N ILE A 267 5.86 -10.59 -13.93
CA ILE A 267 7.22 -10.85 -14.35
C ILE A 267 7.97 -9.52 -14.29
N ARG A 268 9.00 -9.48 -13.47
CA ARG A 268 9.76 -8.27 -13.18
C ARG A 268 11.13 -8.26 -13.80
N ASN A 269 11.69 -7.05 -13.94
CA ASN A 269 13.04 -6.81 -14.45
C ASN A 269 13.28 -7.54 -15.78
N ILE A 270 12.34 -7.36 -16.73
CA ILE A 270 12.37 -8.01 -18.05
C ILE A 270 13.50 -7.44 -18.90
N SER A 271 13.66 -6.12 -18.85
CA SER A 271 14.77 -5.37 -19.41
C SER A 271 15.53 -4.69 -18.29
N GLU A 272 16.85 -4.64 -18.44
CA GLU A 272 17.76 -3.78 -17.68
C GLU A 272 18.65 -3.13 -18.74
N GLU A 273 18.71 -1.80 -18.79
CA GLU A 273 19.34 -1.09 -19.92
C GLU A 273 20.85 -1.38 -20.02
N ASN A 274 21.49 -1.88 -18.95
CA ASN A 274 22.93 -2.11 -18.89
C ASN A 274 23.38 -3.34 -18.05
N LYS A 275 22.47 -4.25 -17.67
CA LYS A 275 22.75 -5.38 -16.76
C LYS A 275 22.05 -6.67 -17.18
N THR A 276 22.45 -7.79 -16.59
CA THR A 276 21.86 -9.11 -16.90
C THR A 276 20.46 -9.19 -16.29
N ALA A 277 19.40 -9.29 -17.10
CA ALA A 277 18.01 -9.27 -16.62
C ALA A 277 17.73 -10.25 -15.45
N VAL A 278 17.36 -9.71 -14.28
CA VAL A 278 16.93 -10.44 -13.08
C VAL A 278 15.44 -10.79 -13.15
N ARG A 279 15.06 -11.63 -14.11
CA ARG A 279 13.65 -12.02 -14.26
C ARG A 279 13.13 -12.73 -13.00
N GLU A 280 12.22 -12.06 -12.28
CA GLU A 280 11.58 -12.59 -11.08
C GLU A 280 10.09 -12.75 -11.30
N VAL A 281 9.55 -13.89 -10.89
CA VAL A 281 8.12 -14.21 -11.02
C VAL A 281 7.47 -14.03 -9.65
N HIS A 282 6.43 -13.22 -9.62
CA HIS A 282 5.62 -12.94 -8.45
C HIS A 282 4.20 -13.43 -8.69
N ILE A 283 3.63 -14.11 -7.69
CA ILE A 283 2.26 -14.62 -7.75
C ILE A 283 1.49 -14.11 -6.54
N GLY A 284 0.26 -13.68 -6.76
CA GLY A 284 -0.63 -13.19 -5.70
C GLY A 284 -2.05 -13.71 -5.85
N LEU A 285 -2.74 -13.87 -4.73
CA LEU A 285 -4.14 -14.25 -4.63
C LEU A 285 -4.83 -13.35 -3.61
N GLU A 286 -6.00 -12.83 -3.94
CA GLU A 286 -6.91 -12.16 -3.02
C GLU A 286 -8.29 -12.81 -3.12
N GLN A 287 -8.83 -13.23 -1.96
CA GLN A 287 -10.20 -13.69 -1.81
C GLN A 287 -10.92 -12.73 -0.86
N ARG A 288 -11.94 -12.05 -1.37
CA ARG A 288 -12.84 -11.23 -0.55
C ARG A 288 -13.89 -12.13 0.08
N LEU A 289 -13.84 -12.24 1.40
CA LEU A 289 -14.80 -12.97 2.22
C LEU A 289 -15.84 -11.97 2.73
N TRP A 290 -17.08 -12.13 2.31
CA TRP A 290 -18.14 -11.15 2.57
C TRP A 290 -17.77 -9.73 2.08
N ARG A 291 -18.48 -8.70 2.56
CA ARG A 291 -18.22 -7.30 2.20
C ARG A 291 -17.14 -6.63 3.05
N HIS A 292 -16.66 -7.28 4.12
CA HIS A 292 -15.84 -6.64 5.16
C HIS A 292 -14.44 -7.25 5.31
N LEU A 293 -14.19 -8.42 4.75
CA LEU A 293 -12.96 -9.16 4.96
C LEU A 293 -12.33 -9.49 3.60
N ALA A 294 -11.03 -9.34 3.50
CA ALA A 294 -10.24 -9.90 2.41
C ALA A 294 -9.10 -10.71 3.02
N VAL A 295 -8.82 -11.88 2.44
CA VAL A 295 -7.64 -12.67 2.74
C VAL A 295 -6.76 -12.70 1.50
N ARG A 296 -5.45 -12.63 1.71
CA ARG A 296 -4.44 -12.48 0.66
C ARG A 296 -3.32 -13.47 0.91
N GLY A 297 -2.77 -13.98 -0.18
CA GLY A 297 -1.58 -14.81 -0.16
C GLY A 297 -0.71 -14.49 -1.36
N GLY A 298 0.58 -14.72 -1.24
CA GLY A 298 1.49 -14.53 -2.35
C GLY A 298 2.83 -15.22 -2.15
N PHE A 299 3.56 -15.30 -3.25
CA PHE A 299 4.84 -15.98 -3.31
C PHE A 299 5.71 -15.35 -4.39
N PHE A 300 7.00 -15.21 -4.09
CA PHE A 300 8.02 -14.96 -5.10
C PHE A 300 9.36 -15.58 -4.67
N LYS A 301 10.24 -15.78 -5.66
CA LYS A 301 11.57 -16.34 -5.45
C LYS A 301 12.60 -15.47 -6.15
N LYS A 302 13.70 -15.17 -5.46
CA LYS A 302 14.84 -14.48 -6.08
C LYS A 302 15.54 -15.39 -7.09
N LYS A 303 15.97 -14.84 -8.21
CA LYS A 303 16.58 -15.63 -9.30
C LYS A 303 17.92 -16.25 -8.90
N TRP A 304 18.81 -15.46 -8.28
CA TRP A 304 20.18 -15.87 -7.93
C TRP A 304 20.42 -16.08 -6.43
N SER A 305 19.35 -16.16 -5.65
CA SER A 305 19.42 -16.48 -4.22
C SER A 305 18.48 -17.66 -3.93
N PRO A 306 18.82 -18.55 -2.98
CA PRO A 306 17.89 -19.56 -2.48
C PRO A 306 16.70 -18.96 -1.72
N ASP A 307 16.68 -17.64 -1.49
CA ASP A 307 15.61 -16.93 -0.80
C ASP A 307 14.24 -17.12 -1.47
N ARG A 308 13.28 -17.57 -0.65
CA ARG A 308 11.87 -17.65 -0.99
C ARG A 308 11.09 -16.71 -0.09
N PHE A 309 10.09 -16.05 -0.65
CA PHE A 309 9.24 -15.12 0.07
C PHE A 309 7.81 -15.62 0.03
N TYR A 310 7.19 -15.74 1.19
CA TYR A 310 5.80 -16.10 1.35
C TYR A 310 5.08 -14.93 2.01
N SER A 311 3.99 -14.48 1.42
CA SER A 311 3.21 -13.38 1.95
C SER A 311 1.80 -13.83 2.31
N LEU A 312 1.28 -13.29 3.40
CA LEU A 312 -0.10 -13.44 3.83
C LEU A 312 -0.63 -12.07 4.21
N GLY A 313 -1.93 -11.84 4.06
CA GLY A 313 -2.50 -10.60 4.55
C GLY A 313 -4.01 -10.64 4.70
N ILE A 314 -4.50 -9.68 5.46
CA ILE A 314 -5.91 -9.52 5.78
C ILE A 314 -6.29 -8.06 5.58
N GLY A 315 -7.42 -7.81 4.91
CA GLY A 315 -8.07 -6.52 4.82
C GLY A 315 -9.35 -6.53 5.64
N LEU A 316 -9.53 -5.56 6.52
CA LEU A 316 -10.67 -5.43 7.42
C LEU A 316 -11.43 -4.14 7.15
N VAL A 317 -12.75 -4.25 7.16
CA VAL A 317 -13.72 -3.15 7.12
C VAL A 317 -13.64 -2.35 5.81
N ASN A 318 -14.48 -2.72 4.86
CA ASN A 318 -14.64 -1.96 3.63
C ASN A 318 -15.35 -0.62 3.90
N LEU A 319 -14.66 0.49 3.67
CA LEU A 319 -15.15 1.84 3.91
C LEU A 319 -16.36 2.21 3.03
N ASN A 320 -16.52 1.58 1.87
CA ASN A 320 -17.68 1.82 1.00
C ASN A 320 -19.02 1.49 1.67
N LEU A 321 -19.02 0.68 2.74
CA LEU A 321 -20.22 0.35 3.50
C LEU A 321 -20.80 1.51 4.29
N PHE A 322 -19.99 2.51 4.61
CA PHE A 322 -20.40 3.70 5.34
C PHE A 322 -20.68 4.89 4.39
N ARG A 323 -20.42 4.72 3.09
CA ARG A 323 -20.58 5.75 2.07
C ARG A 323 -21.93 5.61 1.36
N SER A 324 -22.55 6.74 1.03
CA SER A 324 -23.71 6.76 0.13
C SER A 324 -23.32 6.25 -1.25
N PHE A 325 -24.26 5.65 -1.97
CA PHE A 325 -24.01 5.07 -3.30
C PHE A 325 -23.35 6.05 -4.28
N ALA A 326 -23.69 7.34 -4.19
CA ALA A 326 -23.12 8.41 -5.01
C ALA A 326 -21.67 8.79 -4.66
N ARG A 327 -21.14 8.37 -3.50
CA ARG A 327 -19.77 8.69 -3.01
C ARG A 327 -18.92 7.45 -2.77
N GLN A 328 -19.39 6.28 -3.20
CA GLN A 328 -18.64 5.04 -3.06
C GLN A 328 -17.47 5.04 -4.04
N PHE A 329 -16.32 4.56 -3.57
CA PHE A 329 -15.24 4.22 -4.46
C PHE A 329 -15.61 2.98 -5.27
N ASP A 330 -15.13 2.93 -6.50
CA ASP A 330 -15.30 1.80 -7.40
C ASP A 330 -14.59 0.55 -6.86
N TYR A 331 -13.40 0.75 -6.27
CA TYR A 331 -12.64 -0.31 -5.62
C TYR A 331 -12.86 -0.32 -4.09
N PRO A 332 -13.06 -1.49 -3.46
CA PRO A 332 -13.14 -1.59 -2.00
C PRO A 332 -11.88 -1.06 -1.32
N GLN A 333 -12.04 -0.03 -0.49
CA GLN A 333 -10.98 0.48 0.37
C GLN A 333 -11.15 -0.11 1.77
N PHE A 334 -10.21 -0.96 2.19
CA PHE A 334 -10.21 -1.53 3.53
C PHE A 334 -9.55 -0.56 4.50
N LEU A 335 -10.23 -0.24 5.60
CA LEU A 335 -9.73 0.67 6.63
C LEU A 335 -8.42 0.18 7.22
N CYS A 336 -8.36 -1.10 7.60
CA CYS A 336 -7.19 -1.71 8.19
C CYS A 336 -6.69 -2.84 7.29
N ASN A 337 -5.41 -2.82 6.97
CA ASN A 337 -4.73 -3.90 6.28
C ASN A 337 -3.55 -4.37 7.12
N TYR A 338 -3.43 -5.68 7.23
CA TYR A 338 -2.27 -6.36 7.78
C TYR A 338 -1.64 -7.22 6.71
N GLY A 339 -0.32 -7.22 6.66
CA GLY A 339 0.46 -8.09 5.79
C GLY A 339 1.62 -8.66 6.59
N MET A 340 1.95 -9.91 6.30
CA MET A 340 3.14 -10.57 6.81
C MET A 340 3.91 -11.15 5.62
N VAL A 341 5.20 -10.85 5.53
CA VAL A 341 6.09 -11.47 4.55
C VAL A 341 7.17 -12.23 5.31
N VAL A 342 7.34 -13.51 4.96
CA VAL A 342 8.35 -14.39 5.54
C VAL A 342 9.40 -14.66 4.48
N ARG A 343 10.62 -14.22 4.74
CA ARG A 343 11.79 -14.64 3.97
C ARG A 343 12.33 -15.94 4.55
N TRP A 344 12.46 -16.93 3.70
CA TRP A 344 13.03 -18.22 4.03
C TRP A 344 14.25 -18.50 3.15
N ASN A 345 15.41 -18.61 3.79
CA ASN A 345 16.65 -19.10 3.20
C ASN A 345 16.98 -20.48 3.77
N LYS A 346 17.14 -21.50 2.91
CA LYS A 346 17.46 -22.88 3.34
C LYS A 346 18.97 -23.11 3.53
N VAL A 347 19.82 -22.24 2.99
CA VAL A 347 21.28 -22.46 2.89
C VAL A 347 22.03 -21.85 4.07
N ASP A 348 21.57 -20.74 4.63
CA ASP A 348 22.39 -19.98 5.59
C ASP A 348 22.24 -20.36 7.08
N ASN A 349 21.27 -21.20 7.49
CA ASN A 349 20.91 -21.41 8.92
C ASN A 349 20.66 -20.11 9.74
N LYS A 350 20.73 -18.92 9.12
CA LYS A 350 20.59 -17.58 9.71
C LYS A 350 19.15 -17.22 10.10
N GLY A 351 18.29 -18.22 10.27
CA GLY A 351 16.94 -17.99 10.75
C GLY A 351 15.94 -17.53 9.69
N LYS A 352 14.71 -17.29 10.15
CA LYS A 352 13.62 -16.74 9.33
C LYS A 352 13.46 -15.26 9.65
N GLU A 353 13.28 -14.46 8.60
CA GLU A 353 13.06 -13.02 8.72
C GLU A 353 11.59 -12.74 8.41
N TYR A 354 10.93 -11.99 9.29
CA TYR A 354 9.51 -11.71 9.27
C TYR A 354 9.26 -10.21 9.15
N TRP A 355 8.43 -9.83 8.20
CA TRP A 355 8.03 -8.45 7.97
C TRP A 355 6.55 -8.32 8.26
N HIS A 356 6.22 -7.61 9.33
CA HIS A 356 4.87 -7.28 9.74
C HIS A 356 4.54 -5.88 9.25
N MET A 357 3.50 -5.74 8.44
CA MET A 357 3.12 -4.47 7.84
C MET A 357 1.68 -4.14 8.20
N VAL A 358 1.44 -2.93 8.68
CA VAL A 358 0.11 -2.43 9.02
C VAL A 358 -0.17 -1.15 8.28
N SER A 359 -1.38 -1.07 7.75
CA SER A 359 -1.94 0.16 7.18
C SER A 359 -3.27 0.44 7.85
N LEU A 360 -3.41 1.62 8.44
CA LEU A 360 -4.69 2.16 8.86
C LEU A 360 -4.94 3.42 8.05
N LEU A 361 -5.84 3.33 7.07
CA LEU A 361 -6.08 4.37 6.09
C LEU A 361 -7.56 4.76 6.08
N LEU A 362 -7.83 5.97 6.51
CA LEU A 362 -9.13 6.60 6.33
C LEU A 362 -9.16 7.30 4.98
N SER A 363 -10.32 7.25 4.34
CA SER A 363 -10.57 7.99 3.11
C SER A 363 -11.84 8.79 3.28
N LEU A 364 -11.78 10.07 2.95
CA LEU A 364 -12.90 11.02 3.00
C LEU A 364 -13.37 11.35 1.60
#